data_AF-A0A4Q3Y9T5-F1
#
_entry.id   AF-A0A4Q3Y9T5-F1
#
_cell.length_a   1.000
_cell.length_b   1.000
_cell.length_c   1.000
_cell.angle_alpha   90.00
_cell.angle_beta   90.00
_cell.angle_gamma   90.00
#
_symmetry.space_group_name_H-M   'P 1'
#
loop_
_entity.id
_entity.type
_entity.pdbx_description
1 polymer ?
#
loop_
_entity_poly.entity_id
_entity_poly.type
_entity_poly.pdbx_seq_one_letter_code
_entity_poly.pdbx_strand_id
1 'polypeptide(L)' 'MVRRTKRSLHSRKVEEIDKEVRDFQWRVRQWAAEVPIESAVYLGLDPLNHCLGLMTRILNGERDCRGYRRDSGEGGME' A
#
# COMPACT_ATOMS: atom_id res chain seq x y z
N MET A 1 -13.59 10.20 -19.31
CA MET A 1 -13.56 9.91 -17.86
C MET A 1 -14.10 8.49 -17.66
N VAL A 2 -13.25 7.50 -17.40
CA VAL A 2 -13.69 6.10 -17.20
C VAL A 2 -14.36 5.99 -15.83
N ARG A 3 -15.69 5.83 -15.81
CA ARG A 3 -16.41 5.41 -14.61
C ARG A 3 -16.07 3.94 -14.34
N ARG A 4 -15.10 3.68 -13.47
CA ARG A 4 -14.92 2.34 -12.89
C ARG A 4 -16.13 2.08 -12.00
N THR A 5 -16.96 1.11 -12.38
CA THR A 5 -18.04 0.60 -11.52
C THR A 5 -17.44 0.10 -10.20
N LYS A 6 -18.21 0.14 -9.10
CA LYS A 6 -17.88 -0.50 -7.80
C LYS A 6 -17.77 -2.02 -7.99
N ARG A 7 -16.82 -2.50 -8.79
CA ARG A 7 -16.50 -3.92 -8.89
C ARG A 7 -15.73 -4.25 -7.63
N SER A 8 -16.32 -5.07 -6.77
CA SER A 8 -15.58 -5.78 -5.74
C SER A 8 -14.39 -6.46 -6.41
N LEU A 9 -13.18 -6.19 -5.92
CA LEU A 9 -11.99 -6.89 -6.41
C LEU A 9 -12.18 -8.39 -6.13
N HIS A 10 -12.09 -9.24 -7.15
CA HIS A 10 -12.17 -10.68 -6.97
C HIS A 10 -10.99 -11.14 -6.11
N SER A 11 -11.21 -12.06 -5.16
CA SER A 11 -10.19 -12.53 -4.20
C SER A 11 -8.88 -12.94 -4.87
N ARG A 12 -8.96 -13.77 -5.92
CA ARG A 12 -7.81 -14.14 -6.75
C ARG A 12 -7.01 -12.93 -7.27
N LYS A 13 -7.69 -11.86 -7.67
CA LYS A 13 -7.02 -10.65 -8.17
C LYS A 13 -6.38 -9.84 -7.04
N VAL A 14 -6.98 -9.85 -5.84
CA VAL A 14 -6.37 -9.29 -4.62
C VAL A 14 -5.05 -10.02 -4.32
N GLU A 15 -5.03 -11.35 -4.40
CA GLU A 15 -3.83 -12.16 -4.15
C GLU A 15 -2.73 -11.90 -5.20
N GLU A 16 -3.10 -11.80 -6.48
CA GLU A 16 -2.15 -11.43 -7.55
C GLU A 16 -1.52 -10.06 -7.27
N ILE A 17 -2.34 -9.06 -6.94
CA ILE A 17 -1.85 -7.70 -6.66
C ILE A 17 -1.02 -7.68 -5.38
N ASP A 18 -1.42 -8.38 -4.31
CA ASP A 18 -0.65 -8.44 -3.05
C ASP A 18 0.75 -9.01 -3.29
N LYS A 19 0.83 -10.09 -4.08
CA LYS A 19 2.12 -10.68 -4.46
C LYS A 19 3.00 -9.68 -5.22
N GLU A 20 2.48 -9.04 -6.26
CA GLU A 20 3.21 -8.05 -7.05
C GLU A 20 3.68 -6.85 -6.20
N VAL A 21 2.81 -6.34 -5.33
CA VAL A 21 3.13 -5.21 -4.44
C VAL A 21 4.23 -5.58 -3.45
N ARG A 22 4.20 -6.79 -2.89
CA ARG A 22 5.22 -7.27 -1.94
C ARG A 22 6.57 -7.49 -2.62
N ASP A 23 6.56 -8.10 -3.80
CA ASP A 23 7.78 -8.28 -4.60
C ASP A 23 8.41 -6.93 -4.96
N PHE A 24 7.58 -5.97 -5.36
CA PHE A 24 8.07 -4.63 -5.68
C PHE A 24 8.55 -3.87 -4.43
N GLN A 25 7.84 -3.98 -3.29
CA GLN A 25 8.28 -3.40 -2.03
C GLN A 25 9.65 -3.93 -1.61
N TRP A 26 9.90 -5.23 -1.76
CA TRP A 26 11.19 -5.82 -1.46
C TRP A 26 12.30 -5.21 -2.32
N ARG A 27 12.07 -5.03 -3.63
CA ARG A 27 13.03 -4.37 -4.53
C ARG A 27 13.30 -2.92 -4.13
N VAL A 28 12.26 -2.14 -3.82
CA VAL A 28 12.40 -0.75 -3.38
C VAL A 28 13.24 -0.66 -2.10
N ARG A 29 13.07 -1.60 -1.16
CA ARG A 29 13.90 -1.65 0.06
C ARG A 29 15.37 -1.96 -0.24
N GLN A 30 15.66 -2.85 -1.19
CA GLN A 30 17.05 -3.11 -1.60
C GLN A 30 17.68 -1.85 -2.19
N TRP A 31 16.98 -1.17 -3.11
CA TRP A 31 17.47 0.10 -3.66
C TRP A 31 17.68 1.17 -2.58
N ALA A 32 16.77 1.29 -1.62
CA ALA A 32 16.89 2.25 -0.53
C ALA A 32 18.10 1.94 0.38
N ALA A 33 18.47 0.67 0.52
CA ALA A 33 19.64 0.26 1.30
C ALA A 33 20.97 0.53 0.59
N GLU A 34 20.96 0.65 -0.74
CA GLU A 34 22.16 0.91 -1.55
C GLU A 34 22.49 2.40 -1.71
N VAL A 35 21.55 3.30 -1.39
CA VAL A 35 21.71 4.74 -1.58
C VAL A 35 21.91 5.50 -0.26
N PRO A 36 22.65 6.62 -0.25
CA PRO A 36 22.79 7.46 0.94
C PRO A 36 21.44 8.03 1.41
N ILE A 37 21.19 8.03 2.72
CA ILE A 37 19.92 8.46 3.36
C ILE A 37 19.52 9.89 2.96
N GLU A 38 20.48 10.79 2.78
CA GLU A 38 20.19 12.20 2.44
C GLU A 38 20.13 12.46 0.93
N SER A 39 20.27 11.42 0.10
CA SER A 39 20.18 11.56 -1.35
C SER A 39 18.73 11.82 -1.79
N ALA A 40 18.56 12.61 -2.85
CA ALA A 40 17.25 12.81 -3.48
C ALA A 40 16.59 11.48 -3.91
N VAL A 41 17.40 10.47 -4.24
CA VAL A 41 16.92 9.12 -4.57
C VAL A 41 16.33 8.43 -3.35
N TYR A 42 17.03 8.45 -2.20
CA TYR A 42 16.49 7.90 -0.95
C TYR A 42 15.20 8.60 -0.53
N LEU A 43 15.16 9.94 -0.61
CA LEU A 43 13.98 10.75 -0.29
C LEU A 43 12.77 10.41 -1.19
N GLY A 44 12.99 9.88 -2.40
CA GLY A 44 11.93 9.34 -3.25
C GLY A 44 11.56 7.90 -2.92
N LEU A 45 12.53 7.05 -2.57
CA LEU A 45 12.33 5.64 -2.28
C LEU A 45 11.64 5.38 -0.95
N ASP A 46 11.91 6.18 0.08
CA ASP A 46 11.32 5.99 1.42
C ASP A 46 9.79 6.17 1.42
N PRO A 47 9.22 7.27 0.89
CA PRO A 47 7.77 7.41 0.75
C PRO A 47 7.15 6.32 -0.14
N LEU A 48 7.85 5.87 -1.18
CA LEU A 48 7.37 4.80 -2.05
C LEU A 48 7.27 3.47 -1.30
N ASN A 49 8.30 3.10 -0.54
CA ASN A 49 8.29 1.90 0.30
C ASN A 49 7.17 1.95 1.36
N HIS A 50 6.93 3.13 1.94
CA HIS A 50 5.81 3.35 2.86
C HIS A 50 4.45 3.14 2.17
N CYS A 51 4.24 3.75 1.01
CA CYS A 51 3.01 3.59 0.22
C CYS A 51 2.73 2.14 -0.16
N LEU A 52 3.76 1.40 -0.57
CA LEU A 52 3.63 -0.04 -0.90
C LEU A 52 3.23 -0.86 0.34
N GLY A 53 3.79 -0.55 1.52
CA GLY A 53 3.39 -1.18 2.77
C GLY A 53 1.93 -0.89 3.15
N LEU A 54 1.46 0.34 2.94
CA LEU A 54 0.05 0.69 3.13
C LEU A 54 -0.85 -0.08 2.16
N MET A 55 -0.45 -0.21 0.90
CA MET A 55 -1.21 -0.94 -0.12
C MET A 55 -1.38 -2.42 0.26
N THR A 56 -0.33 -3.09 0.74
CA THR A 56 -0.42 -4.45 1.29
C THR A 56 -1.42 -4.54 2.45
N ARG A 57 -1.44 -3.56 3.37
CA ARG A 57 -2.43 -3.54 4.47
C ARG A 57 -3.86 -3.38 3.96
N ILE A 58 -4.07 -2.49 2.99
CA ILE A 58 -5.38 -2.29 2.35
C ILE A 58 -5.86 -3.57 1.66
N LEU A 59 -4.99 -4.22 0.88
CA LEU A 59 -5.31 -5.47 0.17
C LEU A 59 -5.67 -6.60 1.14
N ASN A 60 -4.96 -6.71 2.26
CA ASN A 60 -5.33 -7.66 3.31
C ASN A 60 -6.71 -7.33 3.91
N GLY A 61 -7.01 -6.06 4.20
CA GLY A 61 -8.34 -5.64 4.68
C GLY A 61 -9.48 -5.91 3.69
N GLU A 62 -9.22 -5.78 2.39
CA GLU A 62 -10.15 -6.15 1.32
C GLU A 62 -10.33 -7.68 1.25
N ARG A 63 -9.26 -8.48 1.42
CA ARG A 63 -9.33 -9.94 1.46
C ARG A 63 -10.16 -10.46 2.63
N ASP A 64 -10.02 -9.85 3.80
CA ASP A 64 -10.75 -10.21 5.02
C ASP A 64 -12.22 -9.71 5.04
N CYS A 65 -12.71 -9.13 3.93
CA CYS A 65 -14.04 -8.49 3.82
C CYS A 65 -14.31 -7.43 4.91
N ARG A 66 -13.26 -6.95 5.61
CA ARG A 66 -13.39 -5.93 6.66
C ARG A 66 -13.49 -4.53 6.07
N GLY A 67 -13.13 -4.38 4.79
CA GLY A 67 -12.92 -3.10 4.14
C GLY A 67 -11.81 -2.32 4.84
N TYR A 68 -11.28 -1.28 4.18
CA TYR A 68 -10.50 -0.29 4.90
C TYR A 68 -11.45 0.54 5.78
N ARG A 69 -11.80 0.03 6.97
CA ARG A 69 -12.40 0.86 8.02
C ARG A 69 -11.32 1.85 8.42
N ARG A 70 -11.39 3.08 7.89
CA ARG A 70 -10.74 4.23 8.52
C ARG A 70 -11.27 4.24 9.95
N ASP A 71 -10.42 3.84 10.90
CA ASP A 71 -10.56 4.30 12.27
C ASP A 71 -10.22 5.79 12.22
N SER A 72 -11.17 6.58 11.73
CA SER A 72 -11.19 8.01 11.99
C SER A 72 -11.36 8.07 13.50
N GLY A 73 -10.29 8.37 14.22
CA GLY A 73 -10.37 8.68 15.63
C GLY A 73 -11.27 9.90 15.83
N GLU A 74 -12.57 9.69 15.95
CA GLU A 74 -13.46 10.55 16.73
C GLU A 74 -13.19 10.27 18.21
N GLY A 75 -11.99 10.65 18.66
CA GLY A 75 -11.73 10.95 20.06
C GLY A 75 -12.11 12.41 20.27
N GLY A 76 -13.16 12.63 21.05
CA GLY A 76 -13.96 13.85 21.04
C GLY A 76 -13.29 15.15 21.47
N MET A 77 -13.99 16.23 21.13
CA MET A 77 -14.03 17.48 21.87
C MET A 77 -15.49 17.94 21.89
N GLU A 78 -16.23 17.44 22.88
CA GLU A 78 -17.31 18.19 23.53
C GLU A 78 -16.85 18.51 24.97
#